data_AF-A0A929TN37-F1
#
_entry.id   AF-A0A929TN37-F1
#
_cell.length_a   1.000
_cell.length_b   1.000
_cell.length_c   1.000
_cell.angle_alpha   90.00
_cell.angle_beta   90.00
_cell.angle_gamma   90.00
#
_symmetry.space_group_name_H-M   'P 1'
#
loop_
_entity.id
_entity.type
_entity.pdbx_description
1 polymer ?
#
loop_
_entity_poly.entity_id
_entity_poly.type
_entity_poly.pdbx_seq_one_letter_code
_entity_poly.pdbx_strand_id
1 'polypeptide(L)'
;MSKGMSKEQNEGQNKVQNKEQNEGLNKEQFMQDKDEYRYRPWLFFLCAYFFTWIFWIPAIFVSENTGALLMLLGLLAPAVVSTVFVLVSGCEDLKRDLKEKIIGFYKVKWMNVFWAVVIYALIIVFSILLSLLFGQSLKQFSFTEDFSFTGVGIGSAFVTITLASIIEEVGWKGYCEDSIGQYMDWFIESLIFGILWSFWHFPLLFIKGTYQAG
;
A
#
# COMPACT_ATOMS: atom_id res chain seq x y z
N MET A 1 -33.70 60.94 -14.65
CA MET A 1 -33.38 60.32 -13.33
C MET A 1 -33.62 58.81 -13.25
N SER A 2 -34.43 58.17 -14.11
CA SER A 2 -34.81 56.74 -13.95
C SER A 2 -33.73 55.68 -14.28
N LYS A 3 -32.75 55.96 -15.15
CA LYS A 3 -31.73 54.97 -15.57
C LYS A 3 -30.56 54.75 -14.58
N GLY A 4 -30.34 55.68 -13.64
CA GLY A 4 -29.27 55.56 -12.63
C GLY A 4 -29.64 54.63 -11.48
N MET A 5 -30.87 54.77 -10.97
CA MET A 5 -31.41 53.95 -9.87
C MET A 5 -31.48 52.45 -10.21
N SER A 6 -31.83 52.08 -11.45
CA SER A 6 -31.93 50.65 -11.82
C SER A 6 -30.56 49.97 -11.91
N LYS A 7 -29.48 50.74 -12.09
CA LYS A 7 -28.12 50.21 -12.22
C LYS A 7 -27.50 49.94 -10.83
N GLU A 8 -27.69 50.87 -9.89
CA GLU A 8 -27.29 50.70 -8.49
C GLU A 8 -28.07 49.59 -7.79
N GLN A 9 -29.37 49.44 -8.08
CA GLN A 9 -30.17 48.33 -7.55
C GLN A 9 -29.68 46.97 -8.07
N ASN A 10 -29.34 46.86 -9.37
CA ASN A 10 -28.79 45.63 -9.95
C ASN A 10 -27.40 45.28 -9.41
N GLU A 11 -26.53 46.28 -9.18
CA GLU A 11 -25.21 46.05 -8.59
C GLU A 11 -25.30 45.63 -7.11
N GLY A 12 -26.25 46.21 -6.36
CA GLY A 12 -26.56 45.81 -5.00
C GLY A 12 -27.06 44.37 -4.91
N GLN A 13 -28.00 43.98 -5.78
CA GLN A 13 -28.53 42.62 -5.83
C GLN A 13 -27.46 41.59 -6.23
N ASN A 14 -26.62 41.88 -7.23
CA ASN A 14 -25.51 41.00 -7.62
C ASN A 14 -24.47 40.83 -6.50
N LYS A 15 -24.18 41.87 -5.72
CA LYS A 15 -23.26 41.78 -4.57
C LYS A 15 -23.81 40.90 -3.45
N VAL A 16 -25.11 41.03 -3.15
CA VAL A 16 -25.76 40.21 -2.11
C VAL A 16 -25.81 38.75 -2.56
N GLN A 17 -26.19 38.49 -3.81
CA GLN A 17 -26.28 37.15 -4.37
C GLN A 17 -24.91 36.45 -4.41
N ASN A 18 -23.85 37.13 -4.86
CA ASN A 18 -22.49 36.59 -4.82
C ASN A 18 -21.98 36.31 -3.41
N LYS A 19 -22.37 37.13 -2.42
CA LYS A 19 -21.97 36.93 -1.03
C LYS A 19 -22.66 35.70 -0.43
N GLU A 20 -23.96 35.54 -0.65
CA GLU A 20 -24.71 34.37 -0.20
C GLU A 20 -24.22 33.08 -0.88
N GLN A 21 -23.85 33.14 -2.17
CA GLN A 21 -23.29 32.01 -2.91
C GLN A 21 -21.91 31.61 -2.35
N ASN A 22 -21.04 32.58 -2.05
CA ASN A 22 -19.74 32.32 -1.44
C ASN A 22 -19.84 31.83 0.01
N GLU A 23 -20.80 32.31 0.79
CA GLU A 23 -21.08 31.81 2.15
C GLU A 23 -21.64 30.38 2.12
N GLY A 24 -22.46 30.04 1.12
CA GLY A 24 -22.92 28.68 0.86
C GLY A 24 -21.79 27.73 0.51
N LEU A 25 -20.93 28.11 -0.46
CA LEU A 25 -19.74 27.35 -0.85
C LEU A 25 -18.79 27.13 0.32
N ASN A 26 -18.51 28.17 1.12
CA ASN A 26 -17.66 28.04 2.30
C ASN A 26 -18.27 27.13 3.37
N LYS A 27 -19.60 27.12 3.52
CA LYS A 27 -20.29 26.21 4.45
C LYS A 27 -20.25 24.77 3.97
N GLU A 28 -20.51 24.53 2.68
CA GLU A 28 -20.42 23.18 2.10
C GLU A 28 -18.99 22.65 2.22
N GLN A 29 -17.99 23.46 1.89
CA GLN A 29 -16.58 23.11 2.02
C GLN A 29 -16.17 22.89 3.49
N PHE A 30 -16.68 23.69 4.44
CA PHE A 30 -16.43 23.52 5.87
C PHE A 30 -17.11 22.28 6.47
N MET A 31 -18.30 21.91 5.98
CA MET A 31 -18.96 20.67 6.37
C MET A 31 -18.21 19.46 5.80
N GLN A 32 -17.78 19.54 4.53
CA GLN A 32 -16.98 18.50 3.89
C GLN A 32 -15.63 18.27 4.58
N ASP A 33 -14.94 19.34 4.99
CA ASP A 33 -13.68 19.29 5.74
C ASP A 33 -13.85 18.73 7.17
N LYS A 34 -15.07 18.79 7.72
CA LYS A 34 -15.42 18.17 9.02
C LYS A 34 -15.71 16.68 8.93
N ASP A 35 -16.19 16.22 7.78
CA ASP A 35 -16.57 14.83 7.54
C ASP A 35 -15.39 13.99 7.01
N GLU A 36 -14.32 14.63 6.55
CA GLU A 36 -13.14 13.96 6.01
C GLU A 36 -12.22 13.40 7.13
N TYR A 37 -12.01 12.08 7.12
CA TYR A 37 -11.13 11.45 8.08
C TYR A 37 -9.68 11.88 7.87
N ARG A 38 -9.02 12.33 8.95
CA ARG A 38 -7.62 12.72 8.92
C ARG A 38 -6.72 11.52 9.21
N TYR A 39 -5.99 11.07 8.19
CA TYR A 39 -5.08 9.94 8.30
C TYR A 39 -3.86 10.27 9.17
N ARG A 40 -3.30 9.24 9.81
CA ARG A 40 -2.14 9.34 10.71
C ARG A 40 -1.00 8.41 10.25
N PRO A 41 -0.34 8.71 9.13
CA PRO A 41 0.66 7.83 8.52
C PRO A 41 1.81 7.49 9.47
N TRP A 42 2.36 8.50 10.17
CA TRP A 42 3.47 8.30 11.11
C TRP A 42 3.17 7.31 12.24
N LEU A 43 1.97 7.41 12.83
CA LEU A 43 1.52 6.50 13.89
C LEU A 43 1.31 5.09 13.35
N PHE A 44 0.76 4.97 12.14
CA PHE A 44 0.58 3.69 11.48
C PHE A 44 1.93 2.98 11.27
N PHE A 45 2.91 3.66 10.65
CA PHE A 45 4.23 3.06 10.41
C PHE A 45 4.95 2.70 11.70
N LEU A 46 4.91 3.57 12.72
CA LEU A 46 5.53 3.28 14.01
C LEU A 46 4.95 2.01 14.65
N CYS A 47 3.62 1.86 14.63
CA CYS A 47 2.94 0.66 15.12
C CYS A 47 3.29 -0.57 14.28
N ALA A 48 3.19 -0.47 12.95
CA ALA A 48 3.49 -1.59 12.05
C ALA A 48 4.93 -2.10 12.24
N TYR A 49 5.89 -1.18 12.33
CA TYR A 49 7.29 -1.51 12.59
C TYR A 49 7.49 -2.11 13.97
N PHE A 50 6.96 -1.48 15.00
CA PHE A 50 7.10 -1.94 16.37
C PHE A 50 6.57 -3.38 16.52
N PHE A 51 5.36 -3.64 16.02
CA PHE A 51 4.75 -4.96 16.09
C PHE A 51 5.39 -5.98 15.14
N THR A 52 5.97 -5.59 14.01
CA THR A 52 6.77 -6.54 13.23
C THR A 52 8.08 -6.89 13.95
N TRP A 53 8.82 -5.86 14.37
CA TRP A 53 10.17 -6.02 14.90
C TRP A 53 10.19 -6.68 16.29
N ILE A 54 9.14 -6.54 17.10
CA ILE A 54 9.01 -7.27 18.37
C ILE A 54 8.97 -8.78 18.18
N PHE A 55 8.50 -9.27 17.02
CA PHE A 55 8.53 -10.70 16.68
C PHE A 55 9.78 -11.07 15.89
N TRP A 56 10.19 -10.25 14.92
CA TRP A 56 11.32 -10.58 14.06
C TRP A 56 12.69 -10.48 14.75
N ILE A 57 12.90 -9.56 15.69
CA ILE A 57 14.18 -9.45 16.41
C ILE A 57 14.44 -10.69 17.27
N PRO A 58 13.49 -11.20 18.09
CA PRO A 58 13.69 -12.46 18.79
C PRO A 58 13.89 -13.66 17.87
N ALA A 59 13.32 -13.65 16.65
CA ALA A 59 13.47 -14.72 15.67
C ALA A 59 14.95 -14.97 15.28
N ILE A 60 15.82 -13.98 15.46
CA ILE A 60 17.28 -14.07 15.22
C ILE A 60 17.95 -15.08 16.16
N PHE A 61 17.44 -15.23 17.39
CA PHE A 61 18.12 -15.94 18.47
C PHE A 61 17.51 -17.30 18.83
N VAL A 62 16.42 -17.70 18.16
CA VAL A 62 15.68 -18.94 18.45
C VAL A 62 15.91 -20.00 17.37
N SER A 63 15.47 -21.23 17.64
CA SER A 63 15.50 -22.32 16.64
C SER A 63 14.62 -22.01 15.43
N GLU A 64 14.98 -22.54 14.26
CA GLU A 64 14.29 -22.29 12.97
C GLU A 64 12.77 -22.45 13.02
N ASN A 65 12.26 -23.52 13.67
CA ASN A 65 10.82 -23.76 13.78
C ASN A 65 10.09 -22.64 14.55
N THR A 66 10.67 -22.19 15.67
CA THR A 66 10.13 -21.06 16.46
C THR A 66 10.32 -19.74 15.73
N GLY A 67 11.46 -19.57 15.04
CA GLY A 67 11.75 -18.41 14.21
C GLY A 67 10.72 -18.23 13.10
N ALA A 68 10.34 -19.31 12.41
CA ALA A 68 9.32 -19.29 11.36
C ALA A 68 7.95 -18.81 11.88
N LEU A 69 7.54 -19.25 13.09
CA LEU A 69 6.30 -18.78 13.71
C LEU A 69 6.37 -17.29 14.05
N LEU A 70 7.49 -16.83 14.61
CA LEU A 70 7.70 -15.41 14.89
C LEU A 70 7.74 -14.56 13.62
N MET A 71 8.34 -15.08 12.55
CA MET A 71 8.33 -14.43 11.23
C MET A 71 6.92 -14.26 10.70
N LEU A 72 6.09 -15.30 10.78
CA LEU A 72 4.68 -15.25 10.39
C LEU A 72 3.89 -14.22 11.22
N LEU A 73 4.11 -14.16 12.54
CA LEU A 73 3.46 -13.16 13.39
C LEU A 73 3.87 -11.73 13.04
N GLY A 74 5.16 -11.51 12.76
CA GLY A 74 5.64 -10.19 12.33
C GLY A 74 5.14 -9.80 10.93
N LEU A 75 4.95 -10.77 10.03
CA LEU A 75 4.35 -10.57 8.70
C LEU A 75 2.87 -10.16 8.79
N LEU A 76 2.12 -10.71 9.74
CA LEU A 76 0.71 -10.35 9.99
C LEU A 76 0.55 -8.95 10.61
N ALA A 77 1.59 -8.40 11.22
CA ALA A 77 1.49 -7.17 12.00
C ALA A 77 0.98 -5.96 11.19
N PRO A 78 1.48 -5.64 9.97
CA PRO A 78 0.96 -4.52 9.18
C PRO A 78 -0.53 -4.69 8.83
N ALA A 79 -0.97 -5.91 8.50
CA ALA A 79 -2.38 -6.21 8.21
C ALA A 79 -3.29 -5.98 9.42
N VAL A 80 -2.85 -6.43 10.60
CA VAL A 80 -3.58 -6.23 11.86
C VAL A 80 -3.63 -4.74 12.23
N VAL A 81 -2.50 -4.04 12.17
CA VAL A 81 -2.42 -2.60 12.48
C VAL A 81 -3.31 -1.80 11.51
N SER A 82 -3.24 -2.09 10.21
CA SER A 82 -4.09 -1.47 9.18
C SER A 82 -5.57 -1.64 9.50
N THR A 83 -5.99 -2.88 9.76
CA THR A 83 -7.38 -3.20 10.11
C THR A 83 -7.82 -2.50 11.39
N VAL A 84 -6.97 -2.48 12.43
CA VAL A 84 -7.29 -1.78 13.69
C VAL A 84 -7.44 -0.28 13.47
N PHE A 85 -6.55 0.36 12.71
CA PHE A 85 -6.64 1.79 12.41
C PHE A 85 -7.92 2.13 11.63
N VAL A 86 -8.30 1.29 10.65
CA VAL A 86 -9.57 1.44 9.92
C VAL A 86 -10.77 1.27 10.84
N LEU A 87 -10.78 0.25 11.71
CA LEU A 87 -11.91 -0.01 12.61
C LEU A 87 -12.06 1.07 13.69
N VAL A 88 -10.96 1.54 14.26
CA VAL A 88 -10.91 2.57 15.30
C VAL A 88 -11.15 3.97 14.74
N SER A 89 -10.98 4.17 13.42
CA SER A 89 -11.24 5.46 12.76
C SER A 89 -12.66 6.00 13.01
N GLY A 90 -13.63 5.11 13.26
CA GLY A 90 -15.04 5.47 13.38
C GLY A 90 -15.69 5.89 12.06
N CYS A 91 -14.95 5.90 10.95
CA CYS A 91 -15.44 6.29 9.63
C CYS A 91 -15.99 5.07 8.88
N GLU A 92 -17.28 5.09 8.56
CA GLU A 92 -17.93 4.00 7.82
C GLU A 92 -17.43 3.90 6.37
N ASP A 93 -16.99 5.02 5.77
CA ASP A 93 -16.43 5.02 4.43
C ASP A 93 -15.09 4.27 4.37
N LEU A 94 -14.20 4.45 5.36
CA LEU A 94 -12.95 3.71 5.46
C LEU A 94 -13.19 2.20 5.64
N LYS A 95 -14.16 1.82 6.47
CA LYS A 95 -14.52 0.41 6.67
C LYS A 95 -15.10 -0.21 5.40
N ARG A 96 -15.94 0.53 4.68
CA ARG A 96 -16.50 0.11 3.39
C ARG A 96 -15.39 -0.05 2.36
N ASP A 97 -14.47 0.92 2.26
CA ASP A 97 -13.34 0.87 1.34
C ASP A 97 -12.44 -0.35 1.58
N LEU A 98 -12.02 -0.59 2.83
CA LEU A 98 -11.23 -1.79 3.17
C LEU A 98 -11.97 -3.08 2.79
N LYS A 99 -13.27 -3.16 3.09
CA LYS A 99 -14.09 -4.32 2.71
C LYS A 99 -14.13 -4.49 1.20
N GLU A 100 -14.36 -3.41 0.45
CA GLU A 100 -14.37 -3.42 -1.01
C GLU A 100 -13.00 -3.79 -1.61
N LYS A 101 -11.89 -3.36 -1.02
CA LYS A 101 -10.54 -3.77 -1.44
C LYS A 101 -10.31 -5.28 -1.26
N ILE A 102 -10.83 -5.87 -0.19
CA ILE A 102 -10.68 -7.31 0.12
C ILE A 102 -11.60 -8.19 -0.75
N ILE A 103 -12.86 -7.81 -0.96
CA ILE A 103 -13.84 -8.66 -1.67
C ILE A 103 -14.05 -8.25 -3.13
N GLY A 104 -13.60 -7.07 -3.52
CA GLY A 104 -13.92 -6.39 -4.77
C GLY A 104 -13.14 -6.88 -5.98
N PHE A 105 -12.85 -8.17 -6.07
CA PHE A 105 -12.14 -8.79 -7.21
C PHE A 105 -12.80 -8.49 -8.57
N TYR A 106 -14.09 -8.14 -8.58
CA TYR A 106 -14.81 -7.74 -9.79
C TYR A 106 -14.37 -6.39 -10.39
N LYS A 107 -13.68 -5.54 -9.62
CA LYS A 107 -13.16 -4.24 -10.09
C LYS A 107 -11.79 -4.37 -10.78
N VAL A 108 -11.20 -5.57 -10.82
CA VAL A 108 -9.88 -5.81 -11.40
C VAL A 108 -9.92 -5.57 -12.91
N LYS A 109 -9.12 -4.61 -13.36
CA LYS A 109 -8.90 -4.36 -14.79
C LYS A 109 -7.87 -5.36 -15.31
N TRP A 110 -8.33 -6.49 -15.86
CA TRP A 110 -7.47 -7.58 -16.35
C TRP A 110 -6.42 -7.15 -17.36
N MET A 111 -6.68 -6.09 -18.15
CA MET A 111 -5.68 -5.52 -19.05
C MET A 111 -4.47 -4.94 -18.30
N ASN A 112 -4.70 -4.30 -17.15
CA ASN A 112 -3.61 -3.78 -16.31
C ASN A 112 -2.80 -4.92 -15.70
N VAL A 113 -3.47 -5.99 -15.28
CA VAL A 113 -2.82 -7.21 -14.77
C VAL A 113 -1.95 -7.83 -15.86
N PHE A 114 -2.49 -7.97 -17.07
CA PHE A 114 -1.73 -8.47 -18.22
C PHE A 114 -0.48 -7.64 -18.48
N TRP A 115 -0.60 -6.30 -18.53
CA TRP A 115 0.55 -5.42 -18.71
C TRP A 115 1.56 -5.51 -17.56
N ALA A 116 1.11 -5.65 -16.31
CA ALA A 116 2.01 -5.84 -15.17
C ALA A 116 2.84 -7.13 -15.32
N VAL A 117 2.23 -8.25 -15.70
CA VAL A 117 2.93 -9.51 -15.95
C VAL A 117 3.91 -9.39 -17.11
N VAL A 118 3.49 -8.78 -18.22
CA VAL A 118 4.33 -8.62 -19.42
C VAL A 118 5.53 -7.71 -19.11
N ILE A 119 5.32 -6.57 -18.46
CA ILE A 119 6.40 -5.64 -18.09
C ILE A 119 7.39 -6.34 -17.17
N TYR A 120 6.92 -7.07 -16.16
CA TYR A 120 7.80 -7.81 -15.25
C TYR A 120 8.62 -8.88 -15.98
N ALA A 121 8.00 -9.64 -16.88
CA ALA A 121 8.71 -10.63 -17.70
C ALA A 121 9.76 -9.97 -18.62
N LEU A 122 9.44 -8.81 -19.22
CA LEU A 122 10.39 -8.05 -20.04
C LEU A 122 11.57 -7.53 -19.22
N ILE A 123 11.34 -7.08 -17.98
CA ILE A 123 12.42 -6.67 -17.06
C ILE A 123 13.37 -7.84 -16.79
N ILE A 124 12.84 -9.04 -16.51
CA ILE A 124 13.66 -10.25 -16.30
C ILE A 124 14.48 -10.58 -17.55
N VAL A 125 13.85 -10.64 -18.72
CA VAL A 125 14.52 -10.94 -19.99
C VAL A 125 15.63 -9.93 -20.25
N PHE A 126 15.33 -8.63 -20.11
CA PHE A 126 16.31 -7.57 -20.34
C PHE A 126 17.47 -7.63 -19.34
N SER A 127 17.18 -7.95 -18.08
CA SER A 127 18.19 -8.10 -17.03
C SER A 127 19.14 -9.26 -17.33
N ILE A 128 18.62 -10.42 -17.77
CA ILE A 128 19.44 -11.57 -18.16
C ILE A 128 20.30 -11.21 -19.37
N LEU A 129 19.70 -10.62 -20.42
CA LEU A 129 20.43 -10.20 -21.62
C LEU A 129 21.54 -9.19 -21.31
N LEU A 130 21.27 -8.23 -20.43
CA LEU A 130 22.28 -7.27 -19.96
C LEU A 130 23.40 -7.95 -19.19
N SER A 131 23.08 -8.95 -18.36
CA SER A 131 24.07 -9.71 -17.58
C SER A 131 25.06 -10.50 -18.45
N LEU A 132 24.69 -10.85 -19.68
CA LEU A 132 25.58 -11.50 -20.64
C LEU A 132 26.79 -10.61 -20.99
N LEU A 133 26.61 -9.28 -20.99
CA LEU A 133 27.72 -8.33 -21.18
C LEU A 133 28.75 -8.42 -20.05
N PHE A 134 28.37 -8.97 -18.90
CA PHE A 134 29.22 -9.21 -17.73
C PHE A 134 29.67 -10.67 -17.60
N GLY A 135 29.53 -11.48 -18.67
CA GLY A 135 30.03 -12.86 -18.72
C GLY A 135 29.12 -13.90 -18.07
N GLN A 136 27.89 -13.55 -17.71
CA GLN A 136 26.90 -14.51 -17.23
C GLN A 136 26.39 -15.41 -18.38
N SER A 137 25.81 -16.56 -18.02
CA SER A 137 25.33 -17.56 -18.98
C SER A 137 23.83 -17.44 -19.25
N LEU A 138 23.42 -17.76 -20.47
CA LEU A 138 22.01 -17.95 -20.84
C LEU A 138 21.31 -19.08 -20.05
N LYS A 139 22.06 -19.92 -19.31
CA LYS A 139 21.49 -20.91 -18.39
C LYS A 139 20.57 -20.29 -17.33
N GLN A 140 20.67 -18.98 -17.06
CA GLN A 140 19.75 -18.25 -16.18
C GLN A 140 18.27 -18.27 -16.63
N PHE A 141 17.99 -18.56 -17.91
CA PHE A 141 16.63 -18.80 -18.38
C PHE A 141 16.08 -20.19 -18.04
N SER A 142 16.92 -21.09 -17.51
CA SER A 142 16.50 -22.43 -17.10
C SER A 142 15.87 -22.38 -15.71
N PHE A 143 14.95 -23.30 -15.44
CA PHE A 143 14.46 -23.51 -14.08
C PHE A 143 15.61 -24.00 -13.19
N THR A 144 15.60 -23.60 -11.92
CA THR A 144 16.51 -24.13 -10.90
C THR A 144 16.41 -25.65 -10.82
N GLU A 145 17.52 -26.36 -10.60
CA GLU A 145 17.53 -27.83 -10.60
C GLU A 145 16.62 -28.46 -9.52
N ASP A 146 16.33 -27.72 -8.45
CA ASP A 146 15.39 -28.09 -7.38
C ASP A 146 13.90 -27.84 -7.75
N PHE A 147 13.62 -27.35 -8.96
CA PHE A 147 12.27 -27.02 -9.42
C PHE A 147 11.54 -28.27 -9.93
N SER A 148 10.57 -28.76 -9.15
CA SER A 148 9.75 -29.94 -9.50
C SER A 148 8.25 -29.66 -9.48
N PHE A 149 7.61 -29.74 -10.65
CA PHE A 149 6.15 -29.59 -10.84
C PHE A 149 5.31 -30.70 -10.16
N THR A 150 5.93 -31.75 -9.64
CA THR A 150 5.26 -32.94 -9.09
C THR A 150 5.45 -33.12 -7.58
N GLY A 151 6.23 -32.25 -6.93
CA GLY A 151 6.52 -32.34 -5.49
C GLY A 151 5.61 -31.47 -4.60
N VAL A 152 5.55 -31.83 -3.31
CA VAL A 152 4.92 -31.05 -2.23
C VAL A 152 5.53 -29.64 -2.10
N GLY A 153 6.76 -29.44 -2.61
CA GLY A 153 7.52 -28.19 -2.54
C GLY A 153 6.94 -27.01 -3.34
N ILE A 154 6.44 -27.22 -4.56
CA ILE A 154 5.89 -26.09 -5.36
C ILE A 154 4.53 -25.65 -4.83
N GLY A 155 3.65 -26.59 -4.49
CA GLY A 155 2.36 -26.25 -3.89
C GLY A 155 2.54 -25.46 -2.60
N SER A 156 3.45 -25.90 -1.73
CA SER A 156 3.73 -25.20 -0.47
C SER A 156 4.43 -23.85 -0.66
N ALA A 157 5.43 -23.73 -1.55
CA ALA A 157 6.11 -22.46 -1.82
C ALA A 157 5.19 -21.44 -2.50
N PHE A 158 4.41 -21.86 -3.51
CA PHE A 158 3.45 -20.99 -4.18
C PHE A 158 2.35 -20.51 -3.23
N VAL A 159 1.81 -21.42 -2.40
CA VAL A 159 0.82 -21.04 -1.37
C VAL A 159 1.43 -20.08 -0.35
N THR A 160 2.66 -20.31 0.09
CA THR A 160 3.34 -19.45 1.07
C THR A 160 3.58 -18.05 0.51
N ILE A 161 4.12 -17.94 -0.71
CA ILE A 161 4.35 -16.65 -1.37
C ILE A 161 3.03 -15.93 -1.61
N THR A 162 2.03 -16.62 -2.15
CA THR A 162 0.71 -16.02 -2.40
C THR A 162 0.07 -15.53 -1.11
N LEU A 163 0.12 -16.32 -0.04
CA LEU A 163 -0.44 -15.94 1.25
C LEU A 163 0.30 -14.74 1.85
N ALA A 164 1.64 -14.75 1.79
CA ALA A 164 2.45 -13.62 2.25
C ALA A 164 2.12 -12.34 1.47
N SER A 165 2.02 -12.41 0.14
CA SER A 165 1.63 -11.26 -0.69
C SER A 165 0.24 -10.73 -0.32
N ILE A 166 -0.74 -11.60 -0.09
CA ILE A 166 -2.09 -11.18 0.31
C ILE A 166 -2.05 -10.47 1.68
N ILE A 167 -1.33 -11.03 2.65
CA ILE A 167 -1.23 -10.44 4.00
C ILE A 167 -0.58 -9.05 3.92
N GLU A 168 0.54 -8.93 3.22
CA GLU A 168 1.22 -7.65 3.06
C GLU A 168 0.34 -6.63 2.35
N GLU A 169 -0.32 -7.02 1.27
CA GLU A 169 -1.17 -6.11 0.49
C GLU A 169 -2.35 -5.58 1.33
N VAL A 170 -2.94 -6.41 2.20
CA VAL A 170 -3.99 -5.96 3.14
C VAL A 170 -3.44 -4.93 4.14
N GLY A 171 -2.21 -5.10 4.61
CA GLY A 171 -1.54 -4.13 5.48
C GLY A 171 -1.27 -2.80 4.77
N TRP A 172 -0.61 -2.85 3.63
CA TRP A 172 -0.10 -1.66 2.95
C TRP A 172 -1.19 -0.94 2.14
N LYS A 173 -2.07 -1.65 1.42
CA LYS A 173 -3.17 -1.02 0.65
C LYS A 173 -4.39 -0.68 1.51
N GLY A 174 -4.50 -1.24 2.70
CA GLY A 174 -5.65 -1.03 3.58
C GLY A 174 -5.69 0.37 4.19
N TYR A 175 -4.60 0.80 4.85
CA TYR A 175 -4.52 2.12 5.50
C TYR A 175 -3.29 2.90 5.06
N CYS A 176 -2.16 2.22 4.80
CA CYS A 176 -0.88 2.87 4.61
C CYS A 176 -0.83 3.79 3.39
N GLU A 177 -1.17 3.27 2.21
CA GLU A 177 -1.11 4.03 0.95
C GLU A 177 -2.03 5.26 1.03
N ASP A 178 -3.33 5.05 1.26
CA ASP A 178 -4.31 6.13 1.45
C ASP A 178 -3.87 7.18 2.49
N SER A 179 -3.19 6.76 3.57
CA SER A 179 -2.70 7.66 4.61
C SER A 179 -1.59 8.60 4.18
N ILE A 180 -0.79 8.19 3.19
CA ILE A 180 0.28 8.99 2.61
C ILE A 180 -0.28 9.81 1.45
N GLY A 181 -1.08 9.18 0.58
CA GLY A 181 -1.73 9.80 -0.59
C GLY A 181 -2.67 10.95 -0.25
N GLN A 182 -3.22 11.02 0.98
CA GLN A 182 -3.98 12.20 1.43
C GLN A 182 -3.13 13.50 1.44
N TYR A 183 -1.81 13.39 1.59
CA TYR A 183 -0.94 14.55 1.86
C TYR A 183 0.03 14.88 0.72
N MET A 184 0.12 14.04 -0.33
CA MET A 184 1.11 14.21 -1.41
C MET A 184 0.63 13.59 -2.71
N ASP A 185 1.34 13.87 -3.81
CA ASP A 185 1.06 13.25 -5.10
C ASP A 185 1.45 11.76 -5.13
N TRP A 186 0.91 11.03 -6.11
CA TRP A 186 1.10 9.59 -6.25
C TRP A 186 2.58 9.18 -6.39
N PHE A 187 3.43 10.07 -6.94
CA PHE A 187 4.81 9.75 -7.25
C PHE A 187 5.67 9.82 -5.98
N ILE A 188 5.52 10.90 -5.20
CA ILE A 188 6.19 11.07 -3.92
C ILE A 188 5.67 10.05 -2.90
N GLU A 189 4.37 9.78 -2.90
CA GLU A 189 3.75 8.71 -2.12
C GLU A 189 4.44 7.36 -2.40
N SER A 190 4.52 6.96 -3.67
CA SER A 190 5.14 5.70 -4.08
C SER A 190 6.62 5.62 -3.68
N LEU A 191 7.35 6.72 -3.78
CA LEU A 191 8.76 6.78 -3.40
C LEU A 191 8.96 6.63 -1.89
N ILE A 192 8.17 7.37 -1.09
CA ILE A 192 8.23 7.30 0.37
C ILE A 192 7.81 5.91 0.85
N PHE A 193 6.71 5.38 0.29
CA PHE A 193 6.26 4.02 0.59
C PHE A 193 7.36 2.99 0.26
N GLY A 194 8.01 3.08 -0.90
CA GLY A 194 9.08 2.16 -1.28
C GLY A 194 10.28 2.19 -0.31
N ILE A 195 10.68 3.38 0.17
CA ILE A 195 11.76 3.53 1.16
C ILE A 195 11.36 2.91 2.50
N LEU A 196 10.16 3.23 2.99
CA LEU A 196 9.65 2.71 4.27
C LEU A 196 9.38 1.20 4.19
N TRP A 197 8.87 0.67 3.08
CA TRP A 197 8.69 -0.76 2.92
C TRP A 197 10.04 -1.49 2.84
N SER A 198 11.04 -0.92 2.16
CA SER A 198 12.41 -1.45 2.17
C SER A 198 13.00 -1.53 3.58
N PHE A 199 12.90 -0.45 4.35
CA PHE A 199 13.44 -0.41 5.72
C PHE A 199 12.70 -1.31 6.70
N TRP A 200 11.42 -1.65 6.44
CA TRP A 200 10.67 -2.62 7.25
C TRP A 200 11.33 -4.02 7.26
N HIS A 201 11.99 -4.40 6.16
CA HIS A 201 12.71 -5.68 6.03
C HIS A 201 14.02 -5.77 6.83
N PHE A 202 14.45 -4.69 7.49
CA PHE A 202 15.77 -4.60 8.11
C PHE A 202 16.12 -5.76 9.06
N PRO A 203 15.22 -6.26 9.94
CA PRO A 203 15.55 -7.39 10.82
C PRO A 203 15.82 -8.69 10.08
N LEU A 204 15.24 -8.90 8.89
CA LEU A 204 15.40 -10.13 8.12
C LEU A 204 16.85 -10.38 7.70
N LEU A 205 17.67 -9.32 7.57
CA LEU A 205 19.10 -9.40 7.28
C LEU A 205 19.88 -10.25 8.31
N PHE A 206 19.34 -10.40 9.52
CA PHE A 206 20.01 -11.07 10.63
C PHE A 206 19.43 -12.45 10.94
N ILE A 207 18.29 -12.82 10.35
CA ILE A 207 17.63 -14.11 10.59
C ILE A 207 18.22 -15.15 9.64
N LYS A 208 18.85 -16.20 10.18
CA LYS A 208 19.44 -17.27 9.36
C LYS A 208 18.38 -17.99 8.52
N GLY A 209 18.71 -18.26 7.26
CA GLY A 209 17.82 -18.96 6.32
C GLY A 209 16.83 -18.06 5.59
N THR A 210 16.83 -16.74 5.82
CA THR A 210 16.12 -15.79 4.98
C THR A 210 16.94 -15.43 3.73
N TYR A 211 16.25 -14.98 2.69
CA TYR A 211 16.91 -14.50 1.47
C TYR A 211 17.86 -13.31 1.73
N GLN A 212 17.54 -12.49 2.73
CA GLN A 212 18.27 -11.27 3.07
C GLN A 212 19.58 -11.56 3.84
N ALA A 213 19.68 -12.69 4.53
CA ALA A 213 20.83 -13.03 5.36
C ALA A 213 22.00 -13.69 4.61
N GLY A 214 21.83 -13.98 3.30
CA GLY A 214 22.85 -14.62 2.45
C GLY A 214 22.71 -16.13 2.42
#